data_AF-A0A960HQM9-F1
#
_entry.id   AF-A0A960HQM9-F1
#
_cell.length_a   1.000
_cell.length_b   1.000
_cell.length_c   1.000
_cell.angle_alpha   90.00
_cell.angle_beta   90.00
_cell.angle_gamma   90.00
#
_symmetry.space_group_name_H-M   'P 1'
#
loop_
_entity.id
_entity.type
_entity.pdbx_description
1 polymer ?
#
loop_
_entity_poly.entity_id
_entity_poly.type
_entity_poly.pdbx_seq_one_letter_code
_entity_poly.pdbx_strand_id
1 'polypeptide(L)'
;RATPVGRVALGAAALTAWDLFLDPQMTADGAWRWAGPGRYRGIPATNFLGWYVVSAGVMCALEATSASDDVAHVATYGTLGAMETVAFSTFWRDPVVAVAGGLAMLPITAMALLGDRGLVAAPGA
;
A
#
# COMPACT_ATOMS: atom_id res chain seq x y z
N ARG A 1 8.50 19.00 -6.67
CA ARG A 1 8.01 18.32 -5.45
C ARG A 1 6.49 18.11 -5.58
N ALA A 2 5.96 16.97 -5.13
CA ALA A 2 4.51 16.72 -5.15
C ALA A 2 3.75 17.74 -4.29
N THR A 3 2.51 18.08 -4.69
CA THR A 3 1.63 18.95 -3.88
C THR A 3 1.16 18.20 -2.63
N PRO A 4 0.76 18.89 -1.54
CA PRO A 4 0.21 18.23 -0.35
C PRO A 4 -0.95 17.30 -0.67
N VAL A 5 -1.87 17.74 -1.54
CA VAL A 5 -3.00 16.91 -2.01
C VAL A 5 -2.52 15.65 -2.72
N GLY A 6 -1.48 15.78 -3.56
CA GLY A 6 -0.89 14.62 -4.24
C GLY A 6 -0.25 13.62 -3.28
N ARG A 7 0.43 14.10 -2.24
CA ARG A 7 1.02 13.23 -1.20
C ARG A 7 -0.06 12.53 -0.37
N VAL A 8 -1.12 13.24 0.02
CA VAL A 8 -2.26 12.64 0.73
C VAL A 8 -2.92 11.56 -0.10
N ALA A 9 -3.23 11.85 -1.38
CA ALA A 9 -3.88 10.87 -2.25
C ALA A 9 -3.00 9.64 -2.49
N LEU A 10 -1.71 9.83 -2.76
CA LEU A 10 -0.78 8.73 -3.00
C LEU A 10 -0.52 7.91 -1.73
N GLY A 11 -0.32 8.56 -0.58
CA GLY A 11 -0.14 7.88 0.70
C GLY A 11 -1.39 7.12 1.14
N ALA A 12 -2.58 7.67 0.90
CA ALA A 12 -3.84 6.99 1.16
C ALA A 12 -3.98 5.73 0.30
N ALA A 13 -3.68 5.84 -1.01
CA ALA A 13 -3.67 4.69 -1.91
C ALA A 13 -2.63 3.65 -1.49
N ALA A 14 -1.44 4.08 -1.07
CA ALA A 14 -0.37 3.19 -0.63
C ALA A 14 -0.76 2.39 0.62
N LEU A 15 -1.34 3.06 1.63
CA LEU A 15 -1.81 2.41 2.86
C LEU A 15 -2.95 1.42 2.55
N THR A 16 -3.95 1.83 1.76
CA THR A 16 -5.07 0.95 1.39
C THR A 16 -4.65 -0.21 0.48
N ALA A 17 -3.57 -0.07 -0.30
CA ALA A 17 -3.06 -1.16 -1.13
C ALA A 17 -2.63 -2.38 -0.31
N TRP A 18 -2.22 -2.19 0.95
CA TRP A 18 -1.86 -3.30 1.83
C TRP A 18 -3.06 -4.21 2.17
N ASP A 19 -4.28 -3.65 2.21
CA ASP A 19 -5.51 -4.43 2.46
C ASP A 19 -5.78 -5.48 1.37
N LEU A 20 -5.19 -5.30 0.18
CA LEU A 20 -5.26 -6.32 -0.86
C LEU A 20 -4.53 -7.61 -0.46
N PHE A 21 -3.63 -7.57 0.52
CA PHE A 21 -3.02 -8.73 1.16
C PHE A 21 -3.72 -9.08 2.47
N LEU A 22 -3.82 -8.09 3.38
CA LEU A 22 -4.29 -8.29 4.74
C LEU A 22 -5.72 -8.83 4.78
N ASP A 23 -6.65 -8.25 4.02
CA ASP A 23 -8.06 -8.62 4.08
C ASP A 23 -8.32 -10.05 3.58
N PRO A 24 -7.75 -10.50 2.44
CA PRO A 24 -7.82 -11.91 2.08
C PRO A 24 -7.24 -12.83 3.15
N GLN A 25 -6.11 -12.46 3.78
CA GLN A 25 -5.51 -13.28 4.81
C GLN A 25 -6.45 -13.46 6.01
N MET A 26 -6.93 -12.36 6.57
CA MET A 26 -7.78 -12.38 7.75
C MET A 26 -9.13 -13.05 7.48
N THR A 27 -9.63 -12.96 6.25
CA THR A 27 -10.84 -13.68 5.81
C THR A 27 -10.57 -15.18 5.68
N ALA A 28 -9.45 -15.57 5.06
CA ALA A 28 -9.07 -16.97 4.89
C ALA A 28 -8.77 -17.67 6.22
N ASP A 29 -8.16 -16.96 7.16
CA ASP A 29 -7.88 -17.43 8.53
C ASP A 29 -9.15 -17.45 9.40
N GLY A 30 -10.30 -16.99 8.87
CA GLY A 30 -11.58 -16.96 9.57
C GLY A 30 -11.69 -15.89 10.65
N ALA A 31 -10.70 -15.00 10.77
CA ALA A 31 -10.70 -13.88 11.69
C ALA A 31 -11.77 -12.84 11.30
N TRP A 32 -12.01 -12.66 10.01
CA TRP A 32 -13.03 -11.76 9.48
C TRP A 32 -14.15 -12.48 8.74
N ARG A 33 -15.37 -11.99 8.92
CA ARG A 33 -16.55 -12.42 8.20
C ARG A 33 -17.31 -11.20 7.71
N TRP A 34 -17.66 -11.20 6.43
CA TRP A 34 -18.32 -10.08 5.78
C TRP A 34 -19.82 -10.32 5.68
N ALA A 35 -20.60 -9.29 5.99
CA ALA A 35 -22.07 -9.36 5.91
C ALA A 35 -22.60 -9.32 4.47
N GLY A 36 -21.90 -8.61 3.57
CA GLY A 36 -22.28 -8.46 2.17
C GLY A 36 -21.29 -9.16 1.24
N PRO A 37 -21.72 -9.50 0.00
CA PRO A 37 -20.84 -10.13 -0.97
C PRO A 37 -19.80 -9.15 -1.50
N GLY A 38 -18.60 -9.66 -1.75
CA GLY A 38 -17.48 -8.94 -2.33
C GLY A 38 -16.82 -9.68 -3.47
N ARG A 39 -16.40 -8.97 -4.52
CA ARG A 39 -15.76 -9.60 -5.70
C ARG A 39 -14.34 -10.07 -5.41
N TYR A 40 -13.60 -9.32 -4.61
CA TYR A 40 -12.24 -9.66 -4.24
C TYR A 40 -12.26 -10.49 -2.96
N ARG A 41 -12.12 -11.82 -3.08
CA ARG A 41 -12.09 -12.78 -1.96
C ARG A 41 -13.24 -12.64 -0.95
N GLY A 42 -14.42 -12.25 -1.43
CA GLY A 42 -15.60 -12.06 -0.59
C GLY A 42 -15.65 -10.71 0.14
N ILE A 43 -14.63 -9.85 -0.02
CA ILE A 43 -14.49 -8.58 0.68
C ILE A 43 -15.27 -7.47 -0.06
N PRO A 44 -16.21 -6.77 0.59
CA PRO A 44 -16.98 -5.70 -0.02
C PRO A 44 -16.09 -4.55 -0.50
N ALA A 45 -16.38 -4.00 -1.70
CA ALA A 45 -15.64 -2.86 -2.24
C ALA A 45 -15.70 -1.61 -1.33
N THR A 46 -16.76 -1.48 -0.54
CA THR A 46 -16.92 -0.42 0.45
C THR A 46 -15.88 -0.50 1.58
N ASN A 47 -15.30 -1.66 1.85
CA ASN A 47 -14.22 -1.81 2.84
C ASN A 47 -12.97 -1.04 2.38
N PHE A 48 -12.49 -1.33 1.18
CA PHE A 48 -11.34 -0.63 0.58
C PHE A 48 -11.59 0.87 0.42
N LEU A 49 -12.81 1.26 0.04
CA LEU A 49 -13.17 2.69 0.00
C LEU A 49 -13.11 3.33 1.40
N GLY A 50 -13.59 2.64 2.42
CA GLY A 50 -13.51 3.07 3.81
C GLY A 50 -12.05 3.25 4.25
N TRP A 51 -11.20 2.27 3.98
CA TRP A 51 -9.78 2.34 4.28
C TRP A 51 -9.06 3.44 3.51
N TYR A 52 -9.44 3.73 2.27
CA TYR A 52 -8.91 4.88 1.53
C TYR A 52 -9.26 6.20 2.21
N VAL A 53 -10.50 6.37 2.67
CA VAL A 53 -10.94 7.58 3.39
C VAL A 53 -10.21 7.73 4.73
N VAL A 54 -10.10 6.65 5.51
CA VAL A 54 -9.35 6.66 6.78
C VAL A 54 -7.88 6.97 6.53
N SER A 55 -7.27 6.32 5.53
CA SER A 55 -5.87 6.54 5.17
C SER A 55 -5.62 7.97 4.69
N ALA A 56 -6.55 8.58 3.95
CA ALA A 56 -6.48 9.99 3.60
C ALA A 56 -6.53 10.90 4.84
N GLY A 57 -7.37 10.57 5.83
CA GLY A 57 -7.39 11.27 7.13
C GLY A 57 -6.05 11.16 7.87
N VAL A 58 -5.46 9.96 7.91
CA VAL A 58 -4.12 9.73 8.48
C VAL A 58 -3.07 10.55 7.75
N MET A 59 -3.06 10.54 6.43
CA MET A 59 -2.09 11.30 5.64
C MET A 59 -2.27 12.82 5.83
N CYS A 60 -3.50 13.32 5.91
CA CYS A 60 -3.74 14.73 6.26
C CYS A 60 -3.16 15.09 7.64
N ALA A 61 -3.27 14.20 8.62
CA ALA A 61 -2.67 14.41 9.94
C ALA A 61 -1.14 14.40 9.88
N LEU A 62 -0.53 13.49 9.12
CA LEU A 62 0.92 13.43 8.92
C LEU A 62 1.47 14.67 8.20
N GLU A 63 0.74 15.18 7.20
CA GLU A 63 1.06 16.45 6.54
C GLU A 63 1.03 17.62 7.51
N ALA A 64 0.04 17.66 8.41
CA ALA A 64 -0.09 18.73 9.39
C ALA A 64 1.02 18.71 10.46
N THR A 65 1.56 17.53 10.79
CA THR A 65 2.63 17.37 11.78
C THR A 65 4.03 17.48 11.20
N SER A 66 4.17 17.69 9.88
CA SER A 66 5.47 17.68 9.19
C SER A 66 6.25 16.38 9.46
N ALA A 67 5.55 15.25 9.40
CA ALA A 67 6.15 13.94 9.57
C ALA A 67 7.33 13.73 8.60
N SER A 68 8.28 12.87 8.99
CA SER A 68 9.50 12.62 8.22
C SER A 68 9.23 11.85 6.93
N ASP A 69 9.79 12.32 5.82
CA ASP A 69 9.74 11.69 4.49
C ASP A 69 10.92 10.73 4.24
N ASP A 70 11.44 10.06 5.28
CA ASP A 70 12.63 9.20 5.19
C ASP A 70 12.42 7.99 4.24
N VAL A 71 13.45 7.70 3.43
CA VAL A 71 13.52 6.52 2.55
C VAL A 71 13.33 5.21 3.30
N ALA A 72 13.63 5.17 4.61
CA ALA A 72 13.34 4.03 5.48
C ALA A 72 11.86 3.60 5.45
N HIS A 73 10.92 4.54 5.33
CA HIS A 73 9.49 4.23 5.19
C HIS A 73 9.18 3.54 3.86
N VAL A 74 9.80 4.02 2.77
CA VAL A 74 9.66 3.42 1.44
C VAL A 74 10.24 2.00 1.42
N ALA A 75 11.41 1.81 2.05
CA ALA A 75 12.03 0.50 2.19
C ALA A 75 11.16 -0.46 3.01
N THR A 76 10.56 0.00 4.10
CA THR A 76 9.65 -0.79 4.94
C THR A 76 8.41 -1.20 4.15
N TYR A 77 7.75 -0.25 3.49
CA TYR A 77 6.59 -0.49 2.64
C TYR A 77 6.88 -1.46 1.49
N GLY A 78 8.00 -1.26 0.79
CA GLY A 78 8.44 -2.14 -0.30
C GLY A 78 8.81 -3.54 0.15
N THR A 79 9.49 -3.67 1.29
CA THR A 79 9.87 -4.97 1.87
C THR A 79 8.62 -5.75 2.27
N LEU A 80 7.66 -5.10 2.93
CA LEU A 80 6.37 -5.69 3.28
C LEU A 80 5.66 -6.23 2.03
N GLY A 81 5.44 -5.37 1.02
CA GLY A 81 4.76 -5.78 -0.21
C GLY A 81 5.49 -6.89 -0.97
N ALA A 82 6.83 -6.89 -1.00
CA ALA A 82 7.61 -7.95 -1.63
C ALA A 82 7.50 -9.28 -0.88
N MET A 83 7.63 -9.25 0.44
CA MET A 83 7.51 -10.44 1.28
C MET A 83 6.11 -11.03 1.21
N GLU A 84 5.06 -10.21 1.26
CA GLU A 84 3.66 -10.67 1.13
C GLU A 84 3.38 -11.22 -0.27
N THR A 85 3.89 -10.58 -1.33
CA THR A 85 3.78 -11.12 -2.70
C THR A 85 4.37 -12.52 -2.77
N VAL A 86 5.60 -12.69 -2.26
CA VAL A 86 6.25 -14.01 -2.21
C VAL A 86 5.42 -14.96 -1.37
N ALA A 87 4.99 -14.55 -0.18
CA ALA A 87 4.31 -15.44 0.75
C ALA A 87 2.95 -15.91 0.25
N PHE A 88 2.16 -15.02 -0.35
CA PHE A 88 0.90 -15.40 -0.99
C PHE A 88 1.13 -16.29 -2.21
N SER A 89 2.21 -16.08 -2.96
CA SER A 89 2.53 -16.96 -4.09
C SER A 89 2.97 -18.38 -3.66
N THR A 90 3.68 -18.51 -2.53
CA THR A 90 4.33 -19.77 -2.14
C THR A 90 3.64 -20.50 -0.99
N PHE A 91 3.38 -19.82 0.13
CA PHE A 91 2.85 -20.43 1.36
C PHE A 91 1.34 -20.55 1.34
N TRP A 92 0.62 -19.44 1.11
CA TRP A 92 -0.86 -19.45 1.01
C TRP A 92 -1.36 -19.91 -0.35
N ARG A 93 -0.49 -19.98 -1.36
CA ARG A 93 -0.79 -20.49 -2.72
C ARG A 93 -1.98 -19.79 -3.37
N ASP A 94 -2.01 -18.48 -3.21
CA ASP A 94 -3.02 -17.59 -3.72
C ASP A 94 -2.41 -16.61 -4.74
N PRO A 95 -2.32 -17.02 -6.02
CA PRO A 95 -1.69 -16.18 -7.04
C PRO A 95 -2.50 -14.92 -7.35
N VAL A 96 -3.82 -14.92 -7.11
CA VAL A 96 -4.67 -13.75 -7.37
C VAL A 96 -4.34 -12.65 -6.37
N VAL A 97 -4.21 -13.00 -5.09
CA VAL A 97 -3.85 -12.05 -4.03
C VAL A 97 -2.41 -11.59 -4.19
N ALA A 98 -1.49 -12.52 -4.49
CA ALA A 98 -0.09 -12.19 -4.77
C ALA A 98 0.05 -11.15 -5.88
N VAL A 99 -0.65 -11.35 -7.00
CA VAL A 99 -0.61 -10.43 -8.15
C VAL A 99 -1.31 -9.11 -7.83
N ALA A 100 -2.50 -9.15 -7.22
CA ALA A 100 -3.27 -7.94 -6.93
C ALA A 100 -2.52 -7.00 -5.96
N GLY A 101 -2.08 -7.52 -4.82
CA GLY A 101 -1.33 -6.72 -3.84
C GLY A 101 0.05 -6.32 -4.38
N GLY A 102 0.75 -7.23 -5.08
CA GLY A 102 2.07 -6.95 -5.65
C GLY A 102 2.02 -5.83 -6.70
N LEU A 103 1.04 -5.85 -7.60
CA LEU A 103 0.82 -4.78 -8.58
C LEU A 103 0.34 -3.48 -7.96
N ALA A 104 -0.28 -3.51 -6.77
CA ALA A 104 -0.71 -2.30 -6.09
C ALA A 104 0.45 -1.62 -5.33
N MET A 105 1.28 -2.39 -4.61
CA MET A 105 2.31 -1.83 -3.73
C MET A 105 3.67 -1.60 -4.44
N LEU A 106 4.16 -2.59 -5.20
CA LEU A 106 5.53 -2.56 -5.73
C LEU A 106 5.78 -1.42 -6.74
N PRO A 107 4.84 -1.04 -7.61
CA PRO A 107 5.02 0.13 -8.48
C PRO A 107 5.16 1.43 -7.68
N ILE A 108 4.40 1.59 -6.59
CA ILE A 108 4.50 2.77 -5.72
C ILE A 108 5.89 2.84 -5.10
N THR A 109 6.39 1.73 -4.56
CA THR A 109 7.76 1.63 -4.04
C THR A 109 8.80 1.97 -5.11
N ALA A 110 8.68 1.38 -6.31
CA ALA A 110 9.64 1.60 -7.38
C ALA A 110 9.67 3.08 -7.82
N MET A 111 8.51 3.71 -7.98
CA MET A 111 8.40 5.12 -8.32
C MET A 111 9.02 6.02 -7.24
N ALA A 112 8.78 5.72 -5.96
CA ALA A 112 9.36 6.48 -4.85
C ALA A 112 10.89 6.38 -4.82
N LEU A 113 11.45 5.18 -4.97
CA LEU A 113 12.90 4.96 -5.00
C LEU A 113 13.58 5.60 -6.23
N LEU A 114 12.92 5.58 -7.39
CA LEU A 114 13.44 6.20 -8.61
C LEU A 114 13.39 7.73 -8.55
N GLY A 115 12.34 8.30 -7.94
CA GLY A 115 12.22 9.74 -7.74
C GLY A 115 13.32 10.30 -6.83
N ASP A 116 13.74 9.54 -5.83
CA ASP A 116 14.79 9.96 -4.87
C ASP A 116 16.20 9.87 -5.49
N ARG A 117 16.46 8.85 -6.32
CA ARG A 117 17.73 8.72 -7.06
C ARG A 117 17.99 9.86 -8.05
N GLY A 118 16.94 10.51 -8.55
CA GLY A 118 17.05 11.71 -9.39
C GLY A 118 17.62 12.93 -8.67
N LEU A 119 17.56 12.97 -7.32
CA LEU A 119 18.12 14.05 -6.51
C LEU A 119 19.57 13.81 -6.09
N VAL A 120 20.00 12.55 -6.00
CA VAL A 120 21.39 12.17 -5.65
C VAL A 120 22.30 12.16 -6.88
N ALA A 121 21.75 11.99 -8.08
CA ALA A 121 22.50 11.93 -9.34
C ALA A 121 22.89 13.30 -9.94
N ALA A 122 22.83 14.39 -9.17
CA ALA A 122 23.43 15.67 -9.57
C ALA A 122 24.76 15.95 -8.85
N PRO A 123 25.86 15.21 -9.11
CA PRO A 123 27.20 15.73 -8.88
C PRO A 123 27.65 16.52 -10.11
N GLY A 124 27.74 17.84 -9.97
CA GLY A 124 28.43 18.72 -10.93
C GLY A 124 27.54 19.76 -11.62
N ALA A 125 27.42 20.92 -10.98
CA ALA A 125 27.26 22.22 -11.63
C ALA A 125 28.11 23.23 -10.85
#